data_AF-A0A8T4RBF7-F1
#
_entry.id   AF-A0A8T4RBF7-F1
#
_cell.length_a   1.000
_cell.length_b   1.000
_cell.length_c   1.000
_cell.angle_alpha   90.00
_cell.angle_beta   90.00
_cell.angle_gamma   90.00
#
_symmetry.space_group_name_H-M   'P 1'
#
loop_
_entity.id
_entity.type
_entity.pdbx_description
1 polymer ?
#
loop_
_entity_poly.entity_id
_entity_poly.type
_entity_poly.pdbx_seq_one_letter_code
_entity_poly.pdbx_strand_id
1 'polypeptide(L)'
;MENLKEALQKMNYAELAQLKKELENGAFNMRRLVGTRLRELENDHERYCTHCSSHLDPYSVNTYTLIFGPSEFKKKVSFCGPDCLEYFLKRVRVIKESSKH
;
A
#
# COMPACT_ATOMS: atom_id res chain seq x y z
N MET A 1 -0.70 20.77 -12.44
CA MET A 1 -1.69 19.70 -12.64
C MET A 1 -3.05 20.36 -12.55
N GLU A 2 -3.84 20.36 -13.62
CA GLU A 2 -5.22 20.85 -13.55
C GLU A 2 -6.03 19.95 -12.61
N ASN A 3 -6.77 20.58 -11.71
CA ASN A 3 -7.71 19.91 -10.82
C ASN A 3 -8.92 19.46 -11.66
N LEU A 4 -9.46 18.25 -11.40
CA LEU A 4 -10.66 17.71 -12.07
C LEU A 4 -11.81 18.75 -12.14
N LYS A 5 -11.96 19.58 -11.11
CA LYS A 5 -12.94 20.66 -11.03
C LYS A 5 -12.75 21.74 -12.10
N GLU A 6 -11.51 22.08 -12.44
CA GLU A 6 -11.19 23.08 -13.47
C GLU A 6 -11.44 22.52 -14.87
N ALA A 7 -11.20 21.22 -15.08
CA ALA A 7 -11.50 20.55 -16.33
C ALA A 7 -13.02 20.48 -16.59
N LEU A 8 -13.81 20.19 -15.56
CA LEU A 8 -15.28 20.14 -15.66
C LEU A 8 -15.91 21.48 -16.04
N GLN A 9 -15.31 22.60 -15.63
CA GLN A 9 -15.84 23.94 -15.93
C GLN A 9 -15.68 24.36 -17.39
N LYS A 10 -14.76 23.71 -18.13
CA LYS A 10 -14.49 24.00 -19.53
C LYS A 10 -15.28 23.11 -20.50
N MET A 11 -15.95 22.09 -19.98
CA MET A 11 -16.72 21.13 -20.76
C MET A 11 -18.11 21.66 -21.12
N ASN A 12 -18.57 21.33 -22.32
CA ASN A 12 -19.93 21.62 -22.75
C ASN A 12 -20.92 20.55 -22.23
N TYR A 13 -22.21 20.79 -22.44
CA TYR A 13 -23.29 19.93 -21.93
C TYR A 13 -23.17 18.47 -22.44
N ALA A 14 -22.85 18.27 -23.72
CA ALA A 14 -22.76 16.93 -24.30
C ALA A 14 -21.59 16.14 -23.70
N GLU A 15 -20.45 16.80 -23.49
CA GLU A 15 -19.27 16.23 -22.82
C GLU A 15 -19.57 15.87 -21.37
N LEU A 16 -20.23 16.76 -20.62
CA LEU A 16 -20.63 16.50 -19.24
C LEU A 16 -21.65 15.35 -19.13
N ALA A 17 -22.61 15.27 -20.06
CA ALA A 17 -23.60 14.19 -20.09
C ALA A 17 -22.96 12.83 -20.41
N GLN A 18 -22.02 12.80 -21.35
CA GLN A 18 -21.26 11.60 -21.68
C GLN A 18 -20.36 11.18 -20.50
N LEU A 19 -19.63 12.12 -19.89
CA LEU A 19 -18.81 11.86 -18.72
C LEU A 19 -19.64 11.35 -17.54
N LYS A 20 -20.83 11.92 -17.31
CA LYS A 20 -21.76 11.43 -16.28
C LYS A 20 -22.14 9.97 -16.54
N LYS A 21 -22.47 9.60 -17.77
CA LYS A 21 -22.82 8.23 -18.15
C LYS A 21 -21.63 7.28 -18.00
N GLU A 22 -20.43 7.72 -18.34
CA GLU A 22 -19.20 6.94 -18.16
C GLU A 22 -18.82 6.78 -16.69
N LEU A 23 -19.04 7.81 -15.86
CA LEU A 23 -18.86 7.71 -14.42
C LEU A 23 -19.92 6.81 -13.79
N GLU A 24 -21.18 6.87 -14.20
CA GLU A 24 -22.23 5.98 -13.66
C GLU A 24 -21.98 4.51 -14.03
N ASN A 25 -21.58 4.23 -15.27
CA ASN A 25 -21.29 2.87 -15.73
C ASN A 25 -19.90 2.37 -15.29
N GLY A 26 -18.93 3.28 -15.20
CA GLY A 26 -17.53 2.99 -14.91
C GLY A 26 -17.20 3.04 -13.43
N ALA A 27 -17.85 3.89 -12.61
CA ALA A 27 -17.49 4.06 -11.20
C ALA A 27 -17.73 2.80 -10.38
N PHE A 28 -18.74 1.98 -10.69
CA PHE A 28 -18.92 0.70 -10.00
C PHE A 28 -17.76 -0.26 -10.28
N ASN A 29 -17.40 -0.43 -11.55
CA ASN A 29 -16.30 -1.30 -11.97
C ASN A 29 -14.94 -0.77 -11.52
N MET A 30 -14.75 0.55 -11.55
CA MET A 30 -13.51 1.21 -11.17
C MET A 30 -13.32 1.21 -9.64
N ARG A 31 -14.36 1.46 -8.85
CA ARG A 31 -14.29 1.30 -7.38
C ARG A 31 -13.93 -0.14 -7.01
N ARG A 32 -14.55 -1.13 -7.66
CA ARG A 32 -14.23 -2.55 -7.45
C ARG A 32 -12.79 -2.86 -7.86
N LEU A 33 -12.34 -2.39 -9.01
CA LEU A 33 -10.99 -2.64 -9.52
C LEU A 33 -9.92 -1.99 -8.66
N VAL A 34 -10.12 -0.73 -8.24
CA VAL A 34 -9.25 -0.04 -7.29
C VAL A 34 -9.24 -0.76 -5.94
N GLY A 35 -10.41 -1.14 -5.41
CA GLY A 35 -10.50 -1.87 -4.14
C GLY A 35 -9.82 -3.25 -4.20
N THR A 36 -9.95 -3.97 -5.31
CA THR A 36 -9.23 -5.23 -5.52
C THR A 36 -7.73 -5.01 -5.64
N ARG A 37 -7.28 -4.02 -6.40
CA ARG A 37 -5.85 -3.72 -6.54
C ARG A 37 -5.21 -3.27 -5.22
N LEU A 38 -5.92 -2.49 -4.42
CA LEU A 38 -5.47 -2.12 -3.07
C LEU A 38 -5.33 -3.36 -2.19
N ARG A 39 -6.32 -4.26 -2.19
CA ARG A 39 -6.22 -5.53 -1.45
C ARG A 39 -5.06 -6.40 -1.94
N GLU A 40 -4.82 -6.48 -3.23
CA GLU A 40 -3.67 -7.19 -3.79
C GLU A 40 -2.36 -6.58 -3.30
N LEU A 41 -2.21 -5.26 -3.34
CA LEU A 41 -1.03 -4.56 -2.83
C LEU A 41 -0.89 -4.67 -1.30
N GLU A 42 -2.01 -4.73 -0.57
CA GLU A 42 -2.05 -4.98 0.88
C GLU A 42 -1.72 -6.43 1.24
N ASN A 43 -1.98 -7.37 0.34
CA ASN A 43 -1.65 -8.79 0.49
C ASN A 43 -0.34 -9.17 -0.21
N ASP A 44 0.29 -8.23 -0.92
CA ASP A 44 1.63 -8.45 -1.47
C ASP A 44 2.59 -8.52 -0.29
N HIS A 45 3.13 -9.72 -0.09
CA HIS A 45 4.13 -10.03 0.92
C HIS A 45 5.50 -9.82 0.30
N GLU A 46 6.46 -9.34 1.10
CA GLU A 46 7.84 -9.33 0.60
C GLU A 46 8.29 -10.77 0.34
N ARG A 47 8.97 -10.98 -0.79
CA ARG A 47 9.49 -12.30 -1.18
C ARG A 47 10.78 -12.66 -0.46
N TYR A 48 11.34 -11.72 0.30
CA TYR A 48 12.64 -11.88 0.96
C TYR A 48 12.57 -11.33 2.37
N CYS A 49 13.27 -11.99 3.29
CA CYS A 49 13.43 -11.55 4.65
C CYS A 49 14.19 -10.21 4.67
N THR A 50 13.63 -9.18 5.30
CA THR A 50 14.25 -7.86 5.42
C THR A 50 15.59 -7.92 6.15
N HIS A 51 15.80 -8.92 7.04
CA HIS A 51 17.03 -9.05 7.81
C HIS A 51 18.12 -9.87 7.11
N CYS A 52 17.81 -11.11 6.71
CA CYS A 52 18.81 -12.07 6.22
C CYS A 52 18.68 -12.40 4.72
N SER A 53 17.73 -11.76 4.03
CA SER A 53 17.47 -11.94 2.59
C SER A 53 17.11 -13.37 2.16
N SER A 54 16.77 -14.25 3.10
CA SER A 54 16.21 -15.57 2.78
C SER A 54 14.89 -15.42 2.04
N HIS A 55 14.60 -16.34 1.12
CA HIS A 55 13.33 -16.36 0.40
C HIS A 55 12.18 -16.64 1.37
N LEU A 56 11.10 -15.87 1.26
CA LEU A 56 9.88 -16.04 2.04
C LEU A 56 8.84 -16.77 1.21
N ASP A 57 8.27 -17.81 1.79
CA ASP A 57 7.05 -18.42 1.27
C ASP A 57 5.84 -17.60 1.78
N PRO A 58 5.05 -16.98 0.89
CA PRO A 58 3.88 -16.20 1.27
C PRO A 58 2.76 -17.04 1.92
N TYR A 59 2.82 -18.37 1.81
CA TYR A 59 1.86 -19.29 2.43
C TYR A 59 2.39 -19.96 3.71
N SER A 60 3.62 -19.64 4.11
CA SER A 60 4.22 -20.20 5.32
C SER A 60 3.71 -19.52 6.59
N VAL A 61 3.33 -20.33 7.58
CA VAL A 61 2.97 -19.88 8.94
C VAL A 61 4.16 -19.30 9.71
N ASN A 62 5.39 -19.49 9.22
CA ASN A 62 6.61 -19.00 9.85
C ASN A 62 7.07 -17.64 9.30
N THR A 63 6.32 -17.04 8.36
CA THR A 63 6.60 -15.70 7.85
C THR A 63 5.92 -14.65 8.72
N TYR A 64 6.70 -13.74 9.30
CA TYR A 64 6.21 -12.66 10.16
C TYR A 64 6.25 -11.34 9.39
N THR A 65 5.15 -10.58 9.35
CA THR A 65 5.11 -9.27 8.67
C THR A 65 4.75 -8.17 9.66
N LEU A 66 5.55 -7.10 9.70
CA LEU A 66 5.22 -5.87 10.41
C LEU A 66 4.71 -4.81 9.43
N ILE A 67 3.61 -4.16 9.80
CA ILE A 67 3.04 -3.03 9.05
C ILE A 67 3.00 -1.83 9.98
N PHE A 68 3.61 -0.70 9.59
CA PHE A 68 3.70 0.49 10.44
C PHE A 68 3.74 1.78 9.62
N GLY A 69 3.44 2.90 10.26
CA GLY A 69 3.30 4.22 9.63
C GLY A 69 1.86 4.71 9.57
N PRO A 70 1.63 5.94 9.10
CA PRO A 70 0.28 6.50 8.96
C PRO A 70 -0.52 5.72 7.90
N SER A 71 -1.85 5.81 7.95
CA SER A 71 -2.78 5.06 7.08
C SER A 71 -2.46 5.17 5.59
N GLU A 72 -2.00 6.33 5.15
CA GLU A 72 -1.65 6.63 3.75
C GLU A 72 -0.21 6.26 3.38
N PHE A 73 0.67 6.01 4.35
CA PHE A 73 2.08 5.69 4.13
C PHE A 73 2.52 4.48 4.97
N LYS A 74 1.75 3.40 4.90
CA LYS A 74 2.12 2.13 5.54
C LYS A 74 3.38 1.58 4.89
N LYS A 75 4.40 1.31 5.70
CA LYS A 75 5.54 0.48 5.34
C LYS A 75 5.28 -0.95 5.78
N LYS A 76 5.75 -1.90 4.98
CA LYS A 76 5.74 -3.33 5.30
C LYS A 76 7.16 -3.86 5.30
N VAL A 77 7.44 -4.79 6.19
CA VAL A 77 8.69 -5.55 6.25
C VAL A 77 8.35 -6.97 6.69
N SER A 78 8.98 -7.96 6.05
CA SER A 78 8.70 -9.37 6.34
C SER A 78 9.95 -10.13 6.78
N PHE A 79 9.78 -11.13 7.65
CA PHE A 79 10.86 -11.87 8.29
C PHE A 79 10.59 -13.37 8.21
N CYS A 80 11.64 -14.15 8.00
CA CYS A 80 11.55 -15.61 7.88
C CYS A 80 11.36 -16.33 9.23
N GLY A 81 11.41 -15.59 10.35
CA GLY A 81 11.27 -16.15 11.68
C GLY A 81 11.37 -15.12 12.79
N PRO A 82 11.10 -15.52 14.05
CA PRO A 82 11.09 -14.63 15.22
C PRO A 82 12.43 -13.95 15.46
N ASP A 83 13.56 -14.63 15.26
CA ASP A 83 14.89 -14.08 15.53
C ASP A 83 15.22 -12.89 14.62
N CYS A 84 14.86 -13.00 13.33
CA CYS A 84 15.04 -11.92 12.36
C CYS A 84 14.17 -10.71 12.70
N LEU A 85 12.93 -10.95 13.15
CA LEU A 85 12.02 -9.93 13.63
C LEU A 85 12.56 -9.24 14.89
N GLU A 86 13.00 -10.01 15.88
CA GLU A 86 13.53 -9.50 17.15
C GLU A 86 14.77 -8.63 16.91
N TYR A 87 15.67 -9.11 16.06
CA TYR A 87 16.87 -8.37 15.68
C TYR A 87 16.53 -7.02 15.05
N PHE A 88 15.57 -7.01 14.12
CA PHE A 88 15.07 -5.79 13.50
C PHE A 88 14.51 -4.82 14.55
N LEU A 89 13.65 -5.28 15.46
CA LEU A 89 13.05 -4.46 16.51
C LEU A 89 14.12 -3.85 17.44
N LYS A 90 15.15 -4.62 17.80
CA LYS A 90 16.29 -4.12 18.57
C LYS A 90 17.01 -2.97 17.85
N ARG A 91 17.30 -3.12 16.55
CA ARG A 91 17.92 -2.04 15.75
C ARG A 91 17.06 -0.79 15.66
N VAL A 92 15.75 -0.94 15.46
CA VAL A 92 14.82 0.20 15.38
C VAL A 92 14.81 1.00 16.68
N ARG A 93 14.87 0.34 17.85
CA ARG A 93 14.95 1.00 19.15
C ARG A 93 16.22 1.83 19.29
N VAL A 94 17.38 1.26 18.94
CA VAL A 94 18.66 1.95 18.97
C VAL A 94 18.62 3.23 18.11
N ILE A 95 18.14 3.13 16.86
CA ILE A 95 18.03 4.29 15.96
C ILE A 95 17.12 5.38 16.56
N LYS A 96 15.98 4.99 17.14
CA LYS A 96 15.04 5.93 17.77
C LYS A 96 15.65 6.63 18.98
N GLU A 97 16.46 5.94 19.76
CA GLU A 97 17.18 6.51 20.90
C GLU A 97 18.29 7.47 20.43
N SER A 98 19.02 7.13 19.38
CA SER A 98 20.05 8.00 18.79
C SER A 98 19.49 9.27 18.13
N SER A 99 18.23 9.25 17.68
CA SER A 99 17.58 10.41 17.03
C SER A 99 16.97 11.41 18.01
N LYS A 100 17.09 11.17 19.32
CA LYS A 100 16.62 12.06 20.40
C LYS A 100 17.75 12.93 20.98
N HIS A 101 18.96 12.83 20.44
CA HIS A 101 20.10 13.69 20.75
C HIS A 101 20.54 14.37 19.45
#